data_AF-A0A163VK96-F1
#
_entry.id   AF-A0A163VK96-F1
#
_cell.length_a   1.000
_cell.length_b   1.000
_cell.length_c   1.000
_cell.angle_alpha   90.00
_cell.angle_beta   90.00
_cell.angle_gamma   90.00
#
_symmetry.space_group_name_H-M   'P 1'
#
loop_
_entity.id
_entity.type
_entity.pdbx_description
1 polymer ?
#
loop_
_entity_poly.entity_id
_entity_poly.type
_entity_poly.pdbx_seq_one_letter_code
_entity_poly.pdbx_strand_id
1 'polypeptide(L)'
;MLNRRHIRIKVMQTLYAMQQSNSEQIQSGEKFLINSIENLQDLYLLMITTLIEIRRKEVEYISLAQKKHLATAAERNPSKRFIENKVLDLLENSMSISTKVEEKGITTWQVHDNYIQMLLDEVKESTFFKAYMAKSEVTFEDDRQFVSDIFTEIIAPNEKIYEFLEDSKLTWLDDVPVVNTMIQKQLRQLKERDVQFIVPKLYKDSEDQEFAINLYRKTILNFSELTKEFEDKTPNWDPERIAELDTIILRMAICEFLKFNSIPVKVTINEYLEIAKEYSTAKSSIFINGVLDNISKAYNDENKLNKIGKGLL
;
A
#
# COMPACT_ATOMS: atom_id res chain seq x y z
N MET A 1 0.39 -7.41 -4.77
CA MET A 1 1.80 -7.28 -5.17
C MET A 1 2.05 -5.84 -5.47
N LEU A 2 3.16 -5.32 -4.97
CA LEU A 2 3.63 -3.98 -5.26
C LEU A 2 4.04 -3.90 -6.73
N ASN A 3 3.76 -2.77 -7.36
CA ASN A 3 4.36 -2.44 -8.65
C ASN A 3 5.76 -1.84 -8.41
N ARG A 4 6.57 -1.75 -9.46
CA ARG A 4 7.92 -1.16 -9.37
C ARG A 4 7.91 0.32 -8.98
N ARG A 5 6.82 1.06 -9.17
CA ARG A 5 6.69 2.45 -8.68
C ARG A 5 6.71 2.51 -7.17
N HIS A 6 5.89 1.71 -6.51
CA HIS A 6 5.86 1.64 -5.05
C HIS A 6 7.20 1.15 -4.47
N ILE A 7 7.86 0.22 -5.15
CA ILE A 7 9.21 -0.19 -4.77
C ILE A 7 10.19 1.00 -4.81
N ARG A 8 10.15 1.82 -5.88
CA ARG A 8 10.96 3.05 -5.95
C ARG A 8 10.61 4.03 -4.83
N ILE A 9 9.33 4.22 -4.51
CA ILE A 9 8.90 5.08 -3.39
C ILE A 9 9.51 4.57 -2.07
N LYS A 10 9.43 3.27 -1.78
CA LYS A 10 10.04 2.69 -0.57
C LYS A 10 11.56 2.86 -0.52
N VAL A 11 12.24 2.75 -1.66
CA VAL A 11 13.68 3.02 -1.75
C VAL A 11 13.98 4.50 -1.51
N MET A 12 13.20 5.41 -2.09
CA MET A 12 13.34 6.86 -1.90
C MET A 12 13.13 7.26 -0.43
N GLN A 13 12.06 6.78 0.20
CA GLN A 13 11.78 7.01 1.63
C GLN A 13 12.91 6.48 2.52
N THR A 14 13.44 5.30 2.20
CA THR A 14 14.61 4.74 2.90
C THR A 14 15.82 5.65 2.76
N LEU A 15 16.15 6.08 1.54
CA LEU A 15 17.30 6.97 1.30
C LEU A 15 17.15 8.29 2.06
N TYR A 16 15.95 8.87 2.06
CA TYR A 16 15.65 10.09 2.81
C TYR A 16 15.83 9.89 4.32
N ALA A 17 15.29 8.81 4.89
CA ALA A 17 15.45 8.49 6.32
C ALA A 17 16.92 8.26 6.70
N MET A 18 17.71 7.61 5.84
CA MET A 18 19.14 7.40 6.10
C MET A 18 19.94 8.70 6.05
N GLN A 19 19.59 9.61 5.13
CA GLN A 19 20.21 10.93 5.03
C GLN A 19 19.91 11.79 6.28
N GLN A 20 18.64 11.80 6.74
CA GLN A 20 18.23 12.54 7.94
C GLN A 20 18.86 12.00 9.23
N SER A 21 19.12 10.69 9.31
CA SER A 21 19.75 10.07 10.49
C SER A 21 21.28 10.14 10.48
N ASN A 22 21.92 10.74 9.47
CA ASN A 22 23.38 10.71 9.24
C ASN A 22 23.97 9.30 9.35
N SER A 23 23.19 8.27 8.99
CA SER A 23 23.63 6.88 9.09
C SER A 23 24.41 6.48 7.82
N GLU A 24 25.72 6.32 7.94
CA GLU A 24 26.55 5.81 6.85
C GLU A 24 26.49 4.27 6.70
N GLN A 25 25.73 3.58 7.55
CA GLN A 25 25.67 2.12 7.56
C GLN A 25 24.69 1.60 6.50
N ILE A 26 25.20 1.17 5.34
CA ILE A 26 24.38 0.62 4.25
C ILE A 26 23.44 -0.51 4.72
N GLN A 27 23.94 -1.39 5.60
CA GLN A 27 23.19 -2.54 6.11
C GLN A 27 21.97 -2.15 6.95
N SER A 28 22.03 -1.04 7.70
CA SER A 28 20.90 -0.59 8.52
C SER A 28 19.75 -0.11 7.63
N GLY A 29 20.04 0.62 6.55
CA GLY A 29 19.03 1.09 5.61
C GLY A 29 18.44 -0.02 4.75
N GLU A 30 19.19 -1.06 4.40
CA GLU A 30 18.60 -2.23 3.72
C GLU A 30 17.60 -2.97 4.62
N LYS A 31 17.97 -3.20 5.89
CA LYS A 31 17.06 -3.78 6.87
C LYS A 31 15.81 -2.90 7.05
N PHE A 32 15.99 -1.58 7.08
CA PHE A 32 14.89 -0.63 7.13
C PHE A 32 13.97 -0.73 5.91
N LEU A 33 14.53 -0.80 4.69
CA LEU A 33 13.77 -0.98 3.44
C LEU A 33 12.94 -2.25 3.46
N ILE A 34 13.56 -3.39 3.81
CA ILE A 34 12.87 -4.69 3.87
C ILE A 34 11.73 -4.61 4.89
N ASN A 35 12.00 -4.10 6.09
CA ASN A 35 10.99 -3.96 7.13
C ASN A 35 9.84 -3.01 6.70
N SER A 36 10.16 -1.91 6.02
CA SER A 36 9.18 -0.97 5.46
C SER A 36 8.27 -1.65 4.42
N ILE A 37 8.83 -2.53 3.57
CA ILE A 37 8.03 -3.30 2.61
C ILE A 37 7.22 -4.40 3.31
N GLU A 38 7.75 -5.02 4.36
CA GLU A 38 7.03 -6.03 5.13
C GLU A 38 5.85 -5.43 5.92
N ASN A 39 5.98 -4.19 6.40
CA ASN A 39 4.93 -3.46 7.10
C ASN A 39 3.68 -3.22 6.24
N LEU A 40 3.79 -3.23 4.90
CA LEU A 40 2.62 -3.18 4.00
C LEU A 40 1.72 -4.40 4.17
N GLN A 41 2.31 -5.57 4.43
CA GLN A 41 1.52 -6.76 4.69
C GLN A 41 0.83 -6.69 6.06
N ASP A 42 1.48 -6.07 7.05
CA ASP A 42 0.84 -5.81 8.36
C ASP A 42 -0.37 -4.91 8.19
N LEU A 43 -0.22 -3.78 7.48
CA LEU A 43 -1.31 -2.86 7.20
C LEU A 43 -2.44 -3.54 6.43
N TYR A 44 -2.09 -4.33 5.41
CA TYR A 44 -3.06 -5.12 4.65
C TYR A 44 -3.87 -6.06 5.55
N LEU A 45 -3.19 -6.81 6.43
CA LEU A 45 -3.83 -7.74 7.34
C LEU A 45 -4.71 -7.01 8.36
N LEU A 46 -4.22 -5.89 8.90
CA LEU A 46 -4.99 -5.05 9.82
C LEU A 46 -6.29 -4.57 9.18
N MET A 47 -6.21 -4.03 7.95
CA MET A 47 -7.35 -3.49 7.21
C MET A 47 -8.35 -4.58 6.77
N ILE A 48 -7.89 -5.75 6.30
CA ILE A 48 -8.80 -6.83 5.89
C ILE A 48 -9.47 -7.50 7.09
N THR A 49 -8.76 -7.63 8.22
CA THR A 49 -9.32 -8.23 9.44
C THR A 49 -10.38 -7.34 10.09
N THR A 50 -10.38 -6.02 9.83
CA THR A 50 -11.47 -5.13 10.25
C THR A 50 -12.84 -5.65 9.80
N LEU A 51 -12.98 -6.18 8.58
CA LEU A 51 -14.24 -6.79 8.10
C LEU A 51 -14.65 -8.02 8.92
N ILE A 52 -13.68 -8.85 9.29
CA ILE A 52 -13.90 -10.06 10.10
C ILE A 52 -14.35 -9.64 11.51
N GLU A 53 -13.68 -8.66 12.11
CA GLU A 53 -14.00 -8.19 13.45
C GLU A 53 -15.37 -7.49 13.50
N ILE A 54 -15.77 -6.74 12.46
CA ILE A 54 -17.13 -6.20 12.35
C ILE A 54 -18.18 -7.34 12.36
N ARG A 55 -17.95 -8.42 11.60
CA ARG A 55 -18.84 -9.60 11.63
C ARG A 55 -18.91 -10.22 13.03
N ARG A 56 -17.75 -10.46 13.66
CA ARG A 56 -17.66 -11.04 15.00
C ARG A 56 -18.40 -10.18 16.03
N LYS A 57 -18.26 -8.87 15.93
CA LYS A 57 -18.93 -7.92 16.80
C LYS A 57 -20.45 -7.99 16.64
N GLU A 58 -20.94 -8.18 15.42
CA GLU A 58 -22.37 -8.38 15.21
C GLU A 58 -22.87 -9.71 15.76
N VAL A 59 -22.09 -10.79 15.63
CA VAL A 59 -22.42 -12.09 16.25
C VAL A 59 -22.53 -11.95 17.77
N GLU A 60 -21.60 -11.23 18.40
CA GLU A 60 -21.64 -10.92 19.82
C GLU A 60 -22.90 -10.13 20.19
N TYR A 61 -23.19 -9.05 19.45
CA TYR A 61 -24.37 -8.21 19.66
C TYR A 61 -25.67 -9.00 19.61
N ILE A 62 -25.85 -9.85 18.57
CA ILE A 62 -27.03 -10.70 18.40
C ILE A 62 -27.17 -11.67 19.58
N SER A 63 -26.08 -12.32 19.98
CA SER A 63 -26.06 -13.28 21.10
C SER A 63 -26.46 -12.62 22.42
N LEU A 64 -26.00 -11.39 22.67
CA LEU A 64 -26.36 -10.62 23.86
C LEU A 64 -27.81 -10.13 23.81
N ALA A 65 -28.28 -9.64 22.66
CA ALA A 65 -29.63 -9.15 22.47
C ALA A 65 -30.69 -10.25 22.73
N GLN A 66 -30.43 -11.46 22.25
CA GLN A 66 -31.31 -12.63 22.46
C GLN A 66 -31.43 -13.04 23.94
N LYS A 67 -30.41 -12.77 24.76
CA LYS A 67 -30.38 -13.11 26.19
C LYS A 67 -31.03 -12.05 27.09
N LYS A 68 -31.42 -10.88 26.56
CA LYS A 68 -32.07 -9.82 27.34
C LYS A 68 -33.42 -10.31 27.90
N HIS A 69 -33.66 -10.04 29.19
CA HIS A 69 -34.93 -10.40 29.85
C HIS A 69 -36.17 -9.80 29.15
N LEU A 70 -36.04 -8.60 28.58
CA LEU A 70 -37.09 -7.90 27.84
C LEU A 70 -36.74 -7.78 26.34
N ALA A 71 -36.22 -8.85 25.74
CA ALA A 71 -35.94 -8.87 24.31
C ALA A 71 -37.25 -8.72 23.50
N THR A 72 -37.23 -7.80 22.53
CA THR A 72 -38.31 -7.63 21.55
C THR A 72 -38.44 -8.86 20.65
N ALA A 73 -39.56 -9.00 19.91
CA ALA A 73 -39.76 -10.12 18.98
C ALA A 73 -38.67 -10.16 17.89
N ALA A 74 -38.22 -9.00 17.42
CA ALA A 74 -37.13 -8.87 16.45
C ALA A 74 -35.76 -9.25 17.05
N GLU A 75 -35.51 -8.93 18.33
CA GLU A 75 -34.27 -9.36 19.02
C GLU A 75 -34.26 -10.85 19.34
N ARG A 76 -35.42 -11.48 19.55
CA ARG A 76 -35.52 -12.94 19.76
C ARG A 76 -35.22 -13.73 18.49
N ASN A 77 -35.68 -13.23 17.33
CA ASN A 77 -35.44 -13.83 16.03
C ASN A 77 -34.82 -12.84 15.05
N PRO A 78 -33.56 -12.42 15.26
CA PRO A 78 -32.90 -11.45 14.40
C PRO A 78 -32.57 -12.08 13.05
N SER A 79 -32.59 -11.25 12.00
CA SER A 79 -32.09 -11.67 10.69
C SER A 79 -30.59 -11.96 10.80
N LYS A 80 -30.20 -13.17 10.40
CA LYS A 80 -28.79 -13.60 10.41
C LYS A 80 -28.04 -13.28 9.12
N ARG A 81 -28.71 -12.64 8.16
CA ARG A 81 -28.15 -12.39 6.82
C ARG A 81 -26.78 -11.72 6.80
N PHE A 82 -26.55 -10.77 7.70
CA PHE A 82 -25.25 -10.11 7.77
C PHE A 82 -24.16 -11.08 8.25
N ILE A 83 -24.41 -11.79 9.36
CA ILE A 83 -23.44 -12.73 9.93
C ILE A 83 -23.28 -14.02 9.11
N GLU A 84 -24.24 -14.35 8.25
CA GLU A 84 -24.21 -15.50 7.34
C GLU A 84 -23.72 -15.13 5.93
N ASN A 85 -23.27 -13.88 5.71
CA ASN A 85 -22.69 -13.44 4.43
C ASN A 85 -21.52 -14.35 4.03
N LYS A 86 -21.60 -14.94 2.83
CA LYS A 86 -20.63 -15.95 2.36
C LYS A 86 -19.22 -15.39 2.18
N VAL A 87 -19.07 -14.10 1.86
CA VAL A 87 -17.77 -13.48 1.67
C VAL A 87 -17.09 -13.20 3.01
N LEU A 88 -17.81 -12.70 4.01
CA LEU A 88 -17.25 -12.56 5.36
C LEU A 88 -16.88 -13.92 5.96
N ASP A 89 -17.68 -14.95 5.68
CA ASP A 89 -17.36 -16.33 6.07
C ASP A 89 -16.09 -16.86 5.42
N LEU A 90 -15.93 -16.62 4.12
CA LEU A 90 -14.70 -16.95 3.39
C LEU A 90 -13.47 -16.24 3.95
N LEU A 91 -13.60 -14.97 4.37
CA LEU A 91 -12.51 -14.20 4.98
C LEU A 91 -12.14 -14.78 6.35
N GLU A 92 -13.13 -14.99 7.23
CA GLU A 92 -12.90 -15.48 8.59
C GLU A 92 -12.29 -16.89 8.61
N ASN A 93 -12.72 -17.77 7.71
CA ASN A 93 -12.24 -19.14 7.62
C ASN A 93 -10.99 -19.31 6.74
N SER A 94 -10.39 -18.21 6.27
CA SER A 94 -9.19 -18.30 5.44
C SER A 94 -7.94 -18.62 6.27
N MET A 95 -7.40 -19.83 6.07
CA MET A 95 -6.08 -20.22 6.60
C MET A 95 -4.95 -19.24 6.23
N SER A 96 -4.97 -18.67 5.03
CA SER A 96 -3.95 -17.73 4.57
C SER A 96 -3.97 -16.43 5.40
N ILE A 97 -5.15 -16.00 5.86
CA ILE A 97 -5.27 -14.85 6.75
C ILE A 97 -4.86 -15.26 8.16
N SER A 98 -5.47 -16.32 8.71
CA SER A 98 -5.23 -16.71 10.11
C SER A 98 -3.77 -17.04 10.39
N THR A 99 -3.10 -17.82 9.52
CA THR A 99 -1.67 -18.12 9.65
C THR A 99 -0.83 -16.86 9.62
N LYS A 100 -1.12 -15.91 8.72
CA LYS A 100 -0.32 -14.67 8.62
C LYS A 100 -0.56 -13.70 9.78
N VAL A 101 -1.79 -13.64 10.28
CA VAL A 101 -2.15 -12.88 11.49
C VAL A 101 -1.40 -13.43 12.70
N GLU A 102 -1.36 -14.75 12.85
CA GLU A 102 -0.62 -15.41 13.93
C GLU A 102 0.90 -15.21 13.81
N GLU A 103 1.48 -15.47 12.63
CA GLU A 103 2.91 -15.27 12.36
C GLU A 103 3.39 -13.85 12.66
N LYS A 104 2.53 -12.84 12.43
CA LYS A 104 2.85 -11.42 12.63
C LYS A 104 2.34 -10.86 13.96
N GLY A 105 1.62 -11.65 14.76
CA GLY A 105 1.08 -11.24 16.06
C GLY A 105 0.08 -10.08 15.98
N ILE A 106 -0.77 -10.04 14.94
CA ILE A 106 -1.72 -8.93 14.74
C ILE A 106 -2.94 -9.13 15.65
N THR A 107 -2.98 -8.39 16.76
CA THR A 107 -4.07 -8.45 17.76
C THR A 107 -4.76 -7.11 17.99
N THR A 108 -4.46 -6.10 17.16
CA THR A 108 -4.86 -4.70 17.33
C THR A 108 -6.32 -4.51 17.74
N TRP A 109 -7.25 -5.13 17.02
CA TRP A 109 -8.69 -4.95 17.25
C TRP A 109 -9.20 -5.61 18.53
N GLN A 110 -8.48 -6.57 19.11
CA GLN A 110 -8.82 -7.15 20.41
C GLN A 110 -8.63 -6.13 21.55
N VAL A 111 -7.69 -5.20 21.38
CA VAL A 111 -7.41 -4.13 22.33
C VAL A 111 -8.24 -2.88 22.02
N HIS A 112 -8.46 -2.61 20.73
CA HIS A 112 -9.12 -1.41 20.21
C HIS A 112 -10.53 -1.69 19.65
N ASP A 113 -11.30 -2.53 20.35
CA ASP A 113 -12.65 -2.97 19.97
C ASP A 113 -13.65 -1.82 19.79
N ASN A 114 -13.41 -0.67 20.43
CA ASN A 114 -14.23 0.54 20.28
C ASN A 114 -14.29 1.04 18.82
N TYR A 115 -13.20 0.90 18.06
CA TYR A 115 -13.20 1.26 16.64
C TYR A 115 -14.07 0.32 15.82
N ILE A 116 -14.05 -0.98 16.13
CA ILE A 116 -14.89 -1.98 15.47
C ILE A 116 -16.37 -1.73 15.76
N GLN A 117 -16.71 -1.40 17.02
CA GLN A 117 -18.07 -1.04 17.40
C GLN A 117 -18.56 0.18 16.61
N MET A 118 -17.75 1.24 16.54
CA MET A 118 -18.09 2.44 15.78
C MET A 118 -18.31 2.14 14.29
N LEU A 119 -17.41 1.37 13.67
CA LEU A 119 -17.57 0.97 12.27
C LEU A 119 -18.82 0.11 12.05
N LEU A 120 -19.15 -0.79 12.97
CA LEU A 120 -20.37 -1.59 12.91
C LEU A 120 -21.63 -0.71 12.97
N ASP A 121 -21.63 0.32 13.81
CA ASP A 121 -22.73 1.27 13.90
C ASP A 121 -22.89 2.06 12.58
N GLU A 122 -21.80 2.56 12.01
CA GLU A 122 -21.78 3.21 10.68
C GLU A 122 -22.32 2.27 9.59
N VAL A 123 -21.91 0.99 9.60
CA VAL A 123 -22.41 -0.04 8.68
C VAL A 123 -23.92 -0.17 8.79
N LYS A 124 -24.47 -0.32 9.99
CA LYS A 124 -25.91 -0.51 10.22
C LYS A 124 -26.74 0.72 9.83
N GLU A 125 -26.18 1.91 9.96
CA GLU A 125 -26.85 3.16 9.60
C GLU A 125 -26.87 3.41 8.08
N SER A 126 -25.93 2.82 7.34
CA SER A 126 -25.79 2.99 5.90
C SER A 126 -27.02 2.57 5.09
N THR A 127 -27.19 3.19 3.92
CA THR A 127 -28.27 2.88 2.98
C THR A 127 -28.08 1.51 2.32
N PHE A 128 -26.84 1.15 1.99
CA PHE A 128 -26.52 -0.13 1.36
C PHE A 128 -26.75 -1.31 2.32
N PHE A 129 -26.50 -1.16 3.62
CA PHE A 129 -26.84 -2.18 4.61
C PHE A 129 -28.34 -2.41 4.69
N LYS A 130 -29.13 -1.34 4.80
CA LYS A 130 -30.60 -1.42 4.83
C LYS A 130 -31.13 -2.09 3.56
N ALA A 131 -30.58 -1.75 2.40
CA ALA A 131 -30.96 -2.36 1.12
C ALA A 131 -30.61 -3.86 1.08
N TYR A 132 -29.40 -4.24 1.51
CA TYR A 132 -28.96 -5.63 1.59
C TYR A 132 -29.83 -6.46 2.56
N MET A 133 -30.16 -5.91 3.72
CA MET A 133 -31.04 -6.54 4.73
C MET A 133 -32.52 -6.59 4.32
N ALA A 134 -32.94 -5.85 3.29
CA ALA A 134 -34.31 -5.87 2.78
C ALA A 134 -34.55 -6.88 1.63
N LYS A 135 -33.49 -7.41 1.00
CA LYS A 135 -33.64 -8.39 -0.10
C LYS A 135 -34.39 -9.66 0.36
N SER A 136 -35.16 -10.30 -0.52
CA SER A 136 -35.81 -11.59 -0.21
C SER A 136 -34.83 -12.76 -0.37
N GLU A 137 -33.99 -12.70 -1.40
CA GLU A 137 -32.93 -13.67 -1.70
C GLU A 137 -31.62 -12.92 -1.94
N VAL A 138 -30.50 -13.56 -1.64
CA VAL A 138 -29.16 -12.98 -1.74
C VAL A 138 -28.27 -13.95 -2.48
N THR A 139 -27.66 -13.48 -3.56
CA THR A 139 -26.67 -14.23 -4.33
C THR A 139 -25.26 -13.98 -3.78
N PHE A 140 -24.28 -14.80 -4.18
CA PHE A 140 -22.89 -14.53 -3.84
C PHE A 140 -22.40 -13.16 -4.37
N GLU A 141 -22.93 -12.70 -5.51
CA GLU A 141 -22.62 -11.38 -6.05
C GLU A 141 -23.10 -10.26 -5.11
N ASP A 142 -24.30 -10.42 -4.56
CA ASP A 142 -24.86 -9.48 -3.59
C ASP A 142 -24.01 -9.45 -2.31
N ASP A 143 -23.58 -10.62 -1.82
CA ASP A 143 -22.68 -10.73 -0.67
C ASP A 143 -21.35 -10.02 -0.92
N ARG A 144 -20.76 -10.24 -2.09
CA ARG A 144 -19.49 -9.63 -2.49
C ARG A 144 -19.59 -8.13 -2.64
N GLN A 145 -20.65 -7.65 -3.29
CA GLN A 145 -20.87 -6.22 -3.45
C GLN A 145 -21.06 -5.56 -2.08
N PHE A 146 -21.88 -6.14 -1.21
CA PHE A 146 -22.11 -5.62 0.13
C PHE A 146 -20.81 -5.53 0.95
N VAL A 147 -19.96 -6.56 0.95
CA VAL A 147 -18.65 -6.51 1.62
C VAL A 147 -17.71 -5.49 0.97
N SER A 148 -17.73 -5.37 -0.35
CA SER A 148 -16.97 -4.32 -1.05
C SER A 148 -17.45 -2.92 -0.62
N ASP A 149 -18.75 -2.70 -0.47
CA ASP A 149 -19.32 -1.41 -0.07
C ASP A 149 -18.94 -1.06 1.37
N ILE A 150 -18.98 -2.02 2.31
CA ILE A 150 -18.45 -1.80 3.67
C ILE A 150 -17.01 -1.30 3.60
N PHE A 151 -16.17 -1.97 2.79
CA PHE A 151 -14.77 -1.58 2.70
C PHE A 151 -14.60 -0.20 2.06
N THR A 152 -15.27 0.10 0.95
CA THR A 152 -15.01 1.32 0.16
C THR A 152 -15.72 2.55 0.68
N GLU A 153 -16.91 2.41 1.25
CA GLU A 153 -17.73 3.54 1.72
C GLU A 153 -17.52 3.83 3.21
N ILE A 154 -17.04 2.86 3.98
CA ILE A 154 -16.89 3.00 5.43
C ILE A 154 -15.42 2.85 5.83
N ILE A 155 -14.81 1.68 5.68
CA ILE A 155 -13.46 1.43 6.26
C ILE A 155 -12.37 2.28 5.59
N ALA A 156 -12.27 2.24 4.26
CA ALA A 156 -11.22 2.89 3.50
C ALA A 156 -11.21 4.43 3.59
N PRO A 157 -12.34 5.15 3.74
CA PRO A 157 -12.35 6.58 3.99
C PRO A 157 -12.48 7.00 5.47
N ASN A 158 -12.53 6.07 6.43
CA ASN A 158 -12.82 6.43 7.83
C ASN A 158 -11.66 7.21 8.49
N GLU A 159 -11.85 8.50 8.73
CA GLU A 159 -10.82 9.41 9.30
C GLU A 159 -10.22 8.89 10.62
N LYS A 160 -11.03 8.33 11.51
CA LYS A 160 -10.53 7.80 12.80
C LYS A 160 -9.66 6.58 12.64
N ILE A 161 -9.87 5.77 11.60
CA ILE A 161 -8.94 4.69 11.27
C ILE A 161 -7.61 5.27 10.77
N TYR A 162 -7.61 6.36 9.98
CA TYR A 162 -6.35 7.01 9.59
C TYR A 162 -5.61 7.60 10.78
N GLU A 163 -6.32 8.30 11.68
CA GLU A 163 -5.74 8.83 12.93
C GLU A 163 -5.08 7.69 13.74
N PHE A 164 -5.80 6.57 13.91
CA PHE A 164 -5.26 5.39 14.58
C PHE A 164 -4.00 4.83 13.90
N LEU A 165 -4.00 4.74 12.56
CA LEU A 165 -2.87 4.24 11.79
C LEU A 165 -1.67 5.18 11.89
N GLU A 166 -1.89 6.49 11.86
CA GLU A 166 -0.86 7.52 12.03
C GLU A 166 -0.17 7.40 13.39
N ASP A 167 -0.96 7.30 14.47
CA ASP A 167 -0.48 7.11 15.84
C ASP A 167 0.28 5.79 16.02
N SER A 168 -0.13 4.74 15.29
CA SER A 168 0.48 3.41 15.37
C SER A 168 1.81 3.32 14.62
N LYS A 169 1.83 3.72 13.35
CA LYS A 169 3.02 3.74 12.49
C LYS A 169 2.83 4.81 11.41
N LEU A 170 3.50 5.95 11.56
CA LEU A 170 3.46 7.06 10.61
C LEU A 170 3.70 6.64 9.13
N THR A 171 4.58 5.67 8.89
CA THR A 171 4.91 5.19 7.53
C THR A 171 3.77 4.44 6.84
N TRP A 172 2.71 4.06 7.57
CA TRP A 172 1.55 3.41 6.97
C TRP A 172 0.68 4.37 6.17
N LEU A 173 0.65 5.66 6.48
CA LEU A 173 -0.22 6.61 5.78
C LEU A 173 0.05 6.62 4.27
N ASP A 174 1.32 6.60 3.87
CA ASP A 174 1.74 6.51 2.47
C ASP A 174 1.34 5.17 1.80
N ASP A 175 1.14 4.14 2.60
CA ASP A 175 0.82 2.79 2.14
C ASP A 175 -0.69 2.53 2.05
N VAL A 176 -1.52 3.31 2.76
CA VAL A 176 -2.97 3.13 2.81
C VAL A 176 -3.62 3.12 1.42
N PRO A 177 -3.34 4.07 0.49
CA PRO A 177 -3.94 4.06 -0.84
C PRO A 177 -3.69 2.76 -1.62
N VAL A 178 -2.46 2.22 -1.47
CA VAL A 178 -2.01 0.99 -2.13
C VAL A 178 -2.73 -0.22 -1.56
N VAL A 179 -2.76 -0.31 -0.23
CA VAL A 179 -3.43 -1.38 0.50
C VAL A 179 -4.93 -1.38 0.22
N ASN A 180 -5.58 -0.20 0.24
CA ASN A 180 -6.99 -0.05 -0.07
C ASN A 180 -7.29 -0.53 -1.49
N THR A 181 -6.48 -0.12 -2.47
CA THR A 181 -6.61 -0.58 -3.86
C THR A 181 -6.43 -2.10 -3.97
N MET A 182 -5.46 -2.67 -3.24
CA MET A 182 -5.20 -4.11 -3.23
C MET A 182 -6.36 -4.92 -2.62
N ILE A 183 -6.95 -4.45 -1.52
CA ILE A 183 -8.09 -5.09 -0.86
C ILE A 183 -9.33 -4.97 -1.74
N GLN A 184 -9.68 -3.76 -2.19
CA GLN A 184 -10.84 -3.52 -3.04
C GLN A 184 -10.80 -4.37 -4.31
N LYS A 185 -9.64 -4.44 -4.98
CA LYS A 185 -9.48 -5.27 -6.17
C LYS A 185 -9.68 -6.76 -5.87
N GLN A 186 -9.14 -7.26 -4.76
CA GLN A 186 -9.29 -8.66 -4.39
C GLN A 186 -10.74 -9.00 -4.03
N LEU A 187 -11.39 -8.19 -3.20
CA LEU A 187 -12.81 -8.37 -2.85
C LEU A 187 -13.69 -8.43 -4.10
N ARG A 188 -13.50 -7.50 -5.05
CA ARG A 188 -14.26 -7.49 -6.32
C ARG A 188 -14.00 -8.69 -7.23
N GLN A 189 -12.84 -9.34 -7.09
CA GLN A 189 -12.45 -10.47 -7.94
C GLN A 189 -12.87 -11.82 -7.37
N LEU A 190 -13.36 -11.88 -6.13
CA LEU A 190 -13.84 -13.10 -5.50
C LEU A 190 -15.00 -13.72 -6.27
N LYS A 191 -15.00 -15.06 -6.36
CA LYS A 191 -16.04 -15.85 -7.03
C LYS A 191 -16.57 -16.88 -6.05
N GLU A 192 -17.81 -17.33 -6.27
CA GLU A 192 -18.47 -18.31 -5.39
C GLU A 192 -17.71 -19.64 -5.27
N ARG A 193 -16.93 -19.99 -6.30
CA ARG A 193 -16.08 -21.19 -6.31
C ARG A 193 -14.80 -21.07 -5.48
N ASP A 194 -14.45 -19.87 -5.03
CA ASP A 194 -13.20 -19.64 -4.30
C ASP A 194 -13.37 -20.21 -2.90
N VAL A 195 -12.47 -21.13 -2.53
CA VAL A 195 -12.49 -21.80 -1.22
C VAL A 195 -11.72 -21.05 -0.15
N GLN A 196 -10.95 -20.03 -0.56
CA GLN A 196 -10.11 -19.28 0.35
C GLN A 196 -9.75 -17.90 -0.19
N PHE A 197 -9.65 -16.93 0.73
CA PHE A 197 -9.04 -15.63 0.46
C PHE A 197 -7.53 -15.66 0.65
N ILE A 198 -6.74 -15.31 -0.36
CA ILE A 198 -5.27 -15.41 -0.32
C ILE A 198 -4.65 -14.07 0.04
N VAL A 199 -3.82 -14.04 1.08
CA VAL A 199 -3.02 -12.85 1.40
C VAL A 199 -1.99 -12.64 0.28
N PRO A 200 -1.97 -11.45 -0.35
CA PRO A 200 -1.13 -11.21 -1.50
C PRO A 200 0.36 -11.27 -1.12
N LYS A 201 1.17 -11.80 -2.05
CA LYS A 201 2.62 -11.62 -1.99
C LYS A 201 2.96 -10.14 -2.15
N LEU A 202 3.99 -9.70 -1.43
CA LEU A 202 4.52 -8.33 -1.50
C LEU A 202 5.17 -8.08 -2.87
N TYR A 203 6.09 -8.96 -3.25
CA TYR A 203 6.72 -8.97 -4.57
C TYR A 203 6.01 -9.92 -5.53
N LYS A 204 6.07 -9.61 -6.82
CA LYS A 204 5.57 -10.50 -7.86
C LYS A 204 6.46 -11.74 -8.01
N ASP A 205 7.76 -11.51 -8.04
CA ASP A 205 8.82 -12.49 -8.24
C ASP A 205 10.09 -12.04 -7.49
N SER A 206 11.15 -12.87 -7.52
CA SER A 206 12.43 -12.53 -6.91
C SER A 206 13.12 -11.35 -7.59
N GLU A 207 12.84 -11.10 -8.88
CA GLU A 207 13.43 -9.97 -9.61
C GLU A 207 12.98 -8.63 -9.04
N ASP A 208 11.72 -8.50 -8.64
CA ASP A 208 11.21 -7.28 -8.00
C ASP A 208 11.81 -7.06 -6.59
N GLN A 209 12.05 -8.13 -5.84
CA GLN A 209 12.74 -8.04 -4.54
C GLN A 209 14.21 -7.64 -4.74
N GLU A 210 14.90 -8.27 -5.68
CA GLU A 210 16.26 -7.92 -6.06
C GLU A 210 16.34 -6.49 -6.60
N PHE A 211 15.35 -6.03 -7.35
CA PHE A 211 15.26 -4.66 -7.84
C PHE A 211 15.23 -3.66 -6.67
N ALA A 212 14.40 -3.89 -5.66
CA ALA A 212 14.33 -3.04 -4.46
C ALA A 212 15.70 -2.89 -3.79
N ILE A 213 16.34 -4.03 -3.48
CA ILE A 213 17.63 -4.08 -2.78
C ILE A 213 18.74 -3.48 -3.66
N ASN A 214 18.78 -3.84 -4.94
CA ASN A 214 19.80 -3.34 -5.85
C ASN A 214 19.68 -1.85 -6.11
N LEU A 215 18.46 -1.31 -6.22
CA LEU A 215 18.25 0.11 -6.44
C LEU A 215 18.76 0.91 -5.25
N TYR A 216 18.42 0.49 -4.04
CA TYR A 216 18.94 1.08 -2.81
C TYR A 216 20.47 0.99 -2.75
N ARG A 217 21.04 -0.22 -2.82
CA ARG A 217 22.50 -0.46 -2.72
C ARG A 217 23.29 0.29 -3.77
N LYS A 218 22.88 0.22 -5.05
CA LYS A 218 23.59 0.89 -6.13
C LYS A 218 23.47 2.42 -6.00
N THR A 219 22.35 2.95 -5.52
CA THR A 219 22.21 4.40 -5.32
C THR A 219 23.12 4.88 -4.21
N ILE A 220 23.14 4.22 -3.05
CA ILE A 220 23.96 4.66 -1.90
C ILE A 220 25.46 4.46 -2.17
N LEU A 221 25.87 3.35 -2.80
CA LEU A 221 27.29 3.08 -3.11
C LEU A 221 27.88 4.04 -4.15
N ASN A 222 27.05 4.63 -5.00
CA ASN A 222 27.48 5.55 -6.06
C ASN A 222 27.00 6.98 -5.77
N PHE A 223 26.62 7.30 -4.53
CA PHE A 223 25.97 8.56 -4.18
C PHE A 223 26.70 9.81 -4.70
N SER A 224 28.02 9.87 -4.48
CA SER A 224 28.86 11.00 -4.92
C SER A 224 29.05 11.05 -6.44
N GLU A 225 29.16 9.88 -7.10
CA GLU A 225 29.21 9.78 -8.58
C GLU A 225 27.90 10.30 -9.19
N LEU A 226 26.77 9.79 -8.71
CA LEU A 226 25.44 10.15 -9.18
C LEU A 226 25.10 11.63 -8.92
N THR A 227 25.64 12.22 -7.86
CA THR A 227 25.48 13.64 -7.55
C THR A 227 26.18 14.51 -8.59
N LYS A 228 27.46 14.22 -8.87
CA LYS A 228 28.23 14.95 -9.89
C LYS A 228 27.59 14.92 -11.27
N GLU A 229 26.96 13.78 -11.62
CA GLU A 229 26.35 13.58 -12.93
C GLU A 229 25.26 14.62 -13.27
N PHE A 230 24.47 15.08 -12.28
CA PHE A 230 23.49 16.16 -12.51
C PHE A 230 24.04 17.55 -12.19
N GLU A 231 24.99 17.70 -11.26
CA GLU A 231 25.61 18.99 -10.96
C GLU A 231 26.35 19.54 -12.19
N ASP A 232 27.16 18.71 -12.84
CA ASP A 232 27.95 19.10 -14.02
C ASP A 232 27.07 19.43 -15.24
N LYS A 233 25.85 18.88 -15.28
CA LYS A 233 24.93 18.99 -16.43
C LYS A 233 23.76 19.96 -16.19
N THR A 234 23.72 20.61 -15.03
CA THR A 234 22.68 21.60 -14.68
C THR A 234 23.29 23.00 -14.57
N PRO A 235 23.26 23.82 -15.64
CA PRO A 235 23.76 25.19 -15.58
C PRO A 235 22.87 25.99 -14.60
N ASN A 236 23.48 26.54 -13.54
CA ASN A 236 22.84 27.18 -12.38
C ASN A 236 22.30 26.22 -11.31
N TRP A 237 22.96 25.08 -11.10
CA TRP A 237 22.72 24.25 -9.91
C TRP A 237 22.96 25.06 -8.63
N ASP A 238 21.91 25.22 -7.82
CA ASP A 238 21.97 25.81 -6.48
C ASP A 238 21.43 24.77 -5.47
N PRO A 239 22.31 24.06 -4.74
CA PRO A 239 21.90 22.98 -3.86
C PRO A 239 21.05 23.46 -2.68
N GLU A 240 21.13 24.74 -2.30
CA GLU A 240 20.34 25.31 -1.19
C GLU A 240 18.88 25.59 -1.62
N ARG A 241 18.61 25.69 -2.92
CA ARG A 241 17.27 25.99 -3.46
C ARG A 241 16.48 24.77 -3.90
N ILE A 242 17.11 23.60 -3.86
CA ILE A 242 16.52 22.36 -4.39
C ILE A 242 16.04 21.52 -3.21
N ALA A 243 14.82 21.02 -3.32
CA ALA A 243 14.27 20.13 -2.31
C ALA A 243 15.16 18.88 -2.19
N GLU A 244 15.44 18.46 -0.97
CA GLU A 244 16.30 17.29 -0.72
C GLU A 244 15.77 16.04 -1.44
N LEU A 245 14.45 15.85 -1.45
CA LEU A 245 13.78 14.77 -2.19
C LEU A 245 14.05 14.82 -3.69
N ASP A 246 14.14 16.00 -4.30
CA ASP A 246 14.45 16.11 -5.73
C ASP A 246 15.85 15.58 -6.03
N THR A 247 16.81 15.83 -5.14
CA THR A 247 18.17 15.30 -5.29
C THR A 247 18.19 13.78 -5.16
N ILE A 248 17.42 13.20 -4.25
CA ILE A 248 17.30 11.74 -4.09
C ILE A 248 16.66 11.12 -5.34
N ILE A 249 15.56 11.71 -5.83
CA ILE A 249 14.87 11.26 -7.05
C ILE A 249 15.82 11.29 -8.26
N LEU A 250 16.58 12.37 -8.45
CA LEU A 250 17.58 12.47 -9.51
C LEU A 250 18.66 11.39 -9.41
N ARG A 251 19.23 11.17 -8.21
CA ARG A 251 20.23 10.11 -8.00
C ARG A 251 19.69 8.74 -8.36
N MET A 252 18.48 8.42 -7.90
CA MET A 252 17.84 7.14 -8.19
C MET A 252 17.57 6.97 -9.69
N ALA A 253 17.07 7.99 -10.36
CA ALA A 253 16.83 7.97 -11.81
C ALA A 253 18.11 7.76 -12.62
N ILE A 254 19.19 8.47 -12.27
CA ILE A 254 20.50 8.32 -12.92
C ILE A 254 21.10 6.94 -12.61
N CYS A 255 20.94 6.44 -11.38
CA CYS A 255 21.32 5.07 -11.03
C CYS A 255 20.61 4.05 -11.92
N GLU A 256 19.31 4.25 -12.15
CA GLU A 256 18.50 3.40 -13.03
C GLU A 256 18.92 3.53 -14.50
N PHE A 257 19.29 4.72 -14.97
CA PHE A 257 19.88 4.90 -16.31
C PHE A 257 21.16 4.07 -16.49
N LEU A 258 22.11 4.18 -15.55
CA LEU A 258 23.46 3.66 -15.74
C LEU A 258 23.62 2.21 -15.31
N LYS A 259 22.88 1.76 -14.29
CA LYS A 259 23.14 0.48 -13.61
C LYS A 259 21.99 -0.54 -13.78
N PHE A 260 20.93 -0.21 -14.52
CA PHE A 260 19.78 -1.08 -14.81
C PHE A 260 19.50 -1.12 -16.31
N ASN A 261 20.09 -2.10 -16.99
CA ASN A 261 20.02 -2.22 -18.44
C ASN A 261 18.62 -2.59 -18.96
N SER A 262 17.84 -3.35 -18.19
CA SER A 262 16.53 -3.87 -18.61
C SER A 262 15.38 -2.86 -18.57
N ILE A 263 15.62 -1.64 -18.07
CA ILE A 263 14.58 -0.62 -17.90
C ILE A 263 14.80 0.53 -18.91
N PRO A 264 13.88 0.77 -19.86
CA PRO A 264 14.02 1.85 -20.83
C PRO A 264 14.10 3.23 -20.17
N VAL A 265 14.92 4.12 -20.73
CA VAL A 265 15.13 5.50 -20.24
C VAL A 265 13.80 6.25 -20.06
N LYS A 266 12.92 6.20 -21.07
CA LYS A 266 11.61 6.88 -21.01
C LYS A 266 10.73 6.37 -19.86
N VAL A 267 10.76 5.07 -19.57
CA VAL A 267 10.01 4.48 -18.46
C VAL A 267 10.58 4.99 -17.14
N THR A 268 11.91 4.95 -16.97
CA THR A 268 12.59 5.51 -15.80
C THR A 268 12.17 6.96 -15.56
N ILE A 269 12.26 7.84 -16.58
CA ILE A 269 11.85 9.25 -16.47
C ILE A 269 10.41 9.34 -15.98
N ASN A 270 9.46 8.73 -16.70
CA ASN A 270 8.04 8.81 -16.35
C ASN A 270 7.77 8.37 -14.91
N GLU A 271 8.37 7.27 -14.45
CA GLU A 271 8.15 6.77 -13.10
C GLU A 271 8.66 7.74 -12.02
N TYR A 272 9.82 8.36 -12.21
CA TYR A 272 10.36 9.33 -11.25
C TYR A 272 9.66 10.69 -11.30
N LEU A 273 9.07 11.07 -12.44
CA LEU A 273 8.22 12.26 -12.52
C LEU A 273 6.94 12.10 -11.70
N GLU A 274 6.32 10.91 -11.75
CA GLU A 274 5.12 10.64 -10.97
C GLU A 274 5.43 10.67 -9.46
N ILE A 275 6.57 10.10 -9.05
CA ILE A 275 7.03 10.18 -7.65
C ILE A 275 7.26 11.64 -7.23
N ALA A 276 7.88 12.45 -8.10
CA ALA A 276 8.13 13.86 -7.80
C ALA A 276 6.84 14.68 -7.64
N LYS A 277 5.78 14.36 -8.39
CA LYS A 277 4.47 15.02 -8.26
C LYS A 277 3.80 14.71 -6.92
N GLU A 278 4.04 13.52 -6.39
CA GLU A 278 3.42 13.03 -5.16
C GLU A 278 4.17 13.51 -3.91
N TYR A 279 5.50 13.51 -3.94
CA TYR A 279 6.33 13.71 -2.74
C TYR A 279 7.08 15.04 -2.66
N SER A 280 7.10 15.83 -3.73
CA SER A 280 7.90 17.06 -3.78
C SER A 280 7.07 18.30 -4.13
N THR A 281 7.72 19.39 -4.52
CA THR A 281 7.04 20.66 -4.79
C THR A 281 6.30 20.63 -6.13
N ALA A 282 5.32 21.52 -6.30
CA ALA A 282 4.57 21.66 -7.56
C ALA A 282 5.47 21.88 -8.81
N LYS A 283 6.67 22.44 -8.64
CA LYS A 283 7.64 22.69 -9.72
C LYS A 283 8.67 21.57 -9.91
N SER A 284 8.76 20.64 -8.96
CA SER A 284 9.80 19.60 -8.93
C SER A 284 9.72 18.63 -10.10
N SER A 285 8.52 18.22 -10.49
CA SER A 285 8.36 17.33 -11.66
C SER A 285 8.87 17.96 -12.96
N ILE A 286 8.63 19.27 -13.18
CA ILE A 286 9.11 19.99 -14.36
C ILE A 286 10.65 20.11 -14.32
N PHE A 287 11.19 20.45 -13.16
CA PHE A 287 12.63 20.55 -12.95
C PHE A 287 13.34 19.21 -13.20
N ILE A 288 12.89 18.15 -12.55
CA ILE A 288 13.44 16.79 -12.69
C ILE A 288 13.35 16.33 -14.14
N ASN A 289 12.23 16.60 -14.84
CA ASN A 289 12.13 16.25 -16.25
C ASN A 289 13.22 16.94 -17.09
N GLY A 290 13.39 18.26 -16.92
CA GLY A 290 14.40 19.03 -17.65
C GLY A 290 15.83 18.52 -17.42
N VAL A 291 16.16 18.18 -16.16
CA VAL A 291 17.48 17.63 -15.81
C VAL A 291 17.66 16.24 -16.42
N LEU A 292 16.70 15.32 -16.23
CA LEU A 292 16.81 13.95 -16.74
C LEU A 292 16.82 13.88 -18.27
N ASP A 293 16.06 14.73 -18.96
CA ASP A 293 16.09 14.83 -20.42
C ASP A 293 17.48 15.27 -20.92
N ASN A 294 18.09 16.29 -20.29
CA ASN A 294 19.43 16.76 -20.65
C ASN A 294 20.49 15.68 -20.39
N ILE A 295 20.43 15.02 -19.24
CA ILE A 295 21.35 13.93 -18.89
C ILE A 295 21.21 12.76 -19.86
N SER A 296 19.97 12.37 -20.19
CA SER A 296 19.73 11.23 -21.09
C SER A 296 20.29 11.47 -22.49
N LYS A 297 20.19 12.70 -23.01
CA LYS A 297 20.80 13.10 -24.29
C LYS A 297 22.33 13.03 -24.22
N ALA A 298 22.93 13.62 -23.19
CA ALA A 298 24.38 13.58 -22.99
C ALA A 298 24.90 12.14 -22.89
N TYR A 299 24.21 11.26 -22.16
CA TYR A 299 24.61 9.85 -22.06
C TYR A 299 24.47 9.07 -23.36
N ASN A 300 23.52 9.45 -24.20
CA ASN A 300 23.39 8.87 -25.53
C ASN A 300 24.57 9.31 -26.43
N ASP A 301 24.93 10.59 -26.41
CA ASP A 301 26.06 11.13 -27.19
C ASP A 301 27.41 10.57 -26.71
N GLU A 302 27.56 10.37 -25.40
CA GLU A 302 28.74 9.78 -24.76
C GLU A 302 28.77 8.24 -24.83
N ASN A 303 27.76 7.58 -25.41
CA ASN A 303 27.58 6.12 -25.43
C ASN A 303 27.65 5.45 -24.04
N LYS A 304 27.17 6.14 -23.00
CA LYS A 304 27.10 5.63 -21.62
C LYS A 304 25.88 4.75 -21.35
N LEU A 305 24.83 4.86 -22.17
CA LEU A 305 23.60 4.09 -22.00
C LEU A 305 23.77 2.67 -22.56
N ASN A 306 23.78 1.68 -21.67
CA ASN A 306 23.70 0.26 -22.05
C ASN A 306 22.31 -0.30 -21.70
N LYS A 307 21.33 -0.03 -22.56
CA LYS A 307 19.94 -0.49 -22.37
C LYS A 307 19.63 -1.69 -23.26
N ILE A 308 19.00 -2.71 -22.69
CA ILE A 308 18.60 -3.96 -23.35
C ILE A 308 17.12 -4.25 -23.06
N GLY A 309 16.39 -4.84 -24.00
CA GLY A 309 15.00 -5.29 -23.78
C GLY A 309 13.95 -4.63 -24.68
N LYS A 310 12.68 -5.00 -24.48
CA LYS A 310 11.55 -4.52 -25.30
C LYS A 310 11.23 -3.06 -24.95
N GLY A 311 11.11 -2.20 -25.96
CA GLY A 311 10.82 -0.76 -25.80
C GLY A 311 11.99 0.18 -26.10
N LEU A 312 13.03 -0.30 -26.77
CA LEU A 312 14.17 0.49 -27.27
C LEU A 312 13.91 1.20 -28.62
N LEU A 313 12.70 1.07 -29.17
CA LEU A 313 12.25 1.72 -30.41
C LEU A 313 11.11 2.70 -30.09
#